data_AF-A0A919I0Q1-F1
#
_entry.id   AF-A0A919I0Q1-F1
#
_cell.length_a   1.000
_cell.length_b   1.000
_cell.length_c   1.000
_cell.angle_alpha   90.00
_cell.angle_beta   90.00
_cell.angle_gamma   90.00
#
_symmetry.space_group_name_H-M   'P 1'
#
loop_
_entity.id
_entity.type
_entity.pdbx_description
1 polymer ?
#
loop_
_entity_poly.entity_id
_entity_poly.type
_entity_poly.pdbx_seq_one_letter_code
_entity_poly.pdbx_strand_id
1 'polypeptide(L)'
;MAVVSNGTAVLGLGNIGALAGKPVMEGKGVLFKKFAGIDVFDIEVDELDPDKFINVVAALEPTFGGINLEDIKAPECFYIEQQLRERMNIPVFHDDQHGTAIISTAAILNGLRVVEKNLSDVRMVVSGAGAAAIACMNLLVALGMQKHNIVVCDSKGVIYKDREPNMVETKAAYAVEDDGKRTLDDVIDGADIFLGCSGPKVLTQEMVKKMARAPLILARQPGAGNSAAAGEAGPR
;
A
#
# COMPACT_ATOMS: atom_id res chain seq x y z
N MET A 1 -11.45 18.77 -8.99
CA MET A 1 -10.98 17.36 -9.09
C MET A 1 -12.15 16.45 -8.76
N ALA A 2 -12.24 15.26 -9.34
CA ALA A 2 -13.23 14.27 -8.92
C ALA A 2 -12.58 13.30 -7.92
N VAL A 3 -13.28 12.99 -6.83
CA VAL A 3 -12.98 11.81 -5.99
C VAL A 3 -13.96 10.72 -6.41
N VAL A 4 -13.47 9.62 -6.95
CA VAL A 4 -14.30 8.59 -7.58
C VAL A 4 -14.12 7.26 -6.86
N SER A 5 -15.24 6.63 -6.50
CA SER A 5 -15.26 5.29 -5.89
C SER A 5 -16.47 4.49 -6.35
N ASN A 6 -16.35 3.15 -6.33
CA ASN A 6 -17.50 2.24 -6.39
C ASN A 6 -17.84 1.60 -5.02
N GLY A 7 -17.15 2.03 -3.95
CA GLY A 7 -17.41 1.59 -2.59
C GLY A 7 -17.06 0.12 -2.32
N THR A 8 -16.18 -0.47 -3.11
CA THR A 8 -15.82 -1.90 -3.01
C THR A 8 -14.78 -2.20 -1.93
N ALA A 9 -14.06 -1.20 -1.43
CA ALA A 9 -13.06 -1.34 -0.38
C ALA A 9 -13.04 -0.14 0.59
N VAL A 10 -14.21 0.27 1.09
CA VAL A 10 -14.32 1.46 1.93
C VAL A 10 -13.66 1.22 3.29
N LEU A 11 -12.58 1.94 3.57
CA LEU A 11 -11.83 1.87 4.83
C LEU A 11 -11.47 0.41 5.21
N GLY A 12 -11.89 -0.03 6.40
CA GLY A 12 -11.77 -1.43 6.84
C GLY A 12 -13.07 -2.23 6.74
N LEU A 13 -14.10 -1.67 6.11
CA LEU A 13 -15.45 -2.26 6.05
C LEU A 13 -15.63 -3.18 4.82
N GLY A 14 -14.75 -3.05 3.83
CA GLY A 14 -14.82 -3.83 2.59
C GLY A 14 -15.86 -3.27 1.63
N ASN A 15 -16.53 -4.17 0.91
CA ASN A 15 -17.54 -3.77 -0.07
C ASN A 15 -18.86 -3.43 0.62
N ILE A 16 -19.12 -2.13 0.79
CA ILE A 16 -20.38 -1.60 1.33
C ILE A 16 -21.22 -0.89 0.24
N GLY A 17 -20.68 -0.80 -0.98
CA GLY A 17 -21.32 -0.20 -2.13
C GLY A 17 -21.17 1.32 -2.21
N ALA A 18 -21.40 1.84 -3.41
CA ALA A 18 -21.27 3.25 -3.79
C ALA A 18 -21.97 4.20 -2.79
N LEU A 19 -23.26 3.99 -2.53
CA LEU A 19 -24.04 4.86 -1.65
C LEU A 19 -23.50 4.94 -0.22
N ALA A 20 -23.09 3.80 0.36
CA ALA A 20 -22.60 3.77 1.73
C ALA A 20 -21.19 4.34 1.87
N GLY A 21 -20.40 4.34 0.78
CA GLY A 21 -19.09 4.98 0.72
C GLY A 21 -19.13 6.51 0.65
N LYS A 22 -20.24 7.10 0.23
CA LYS A 22 -20.39 8.54 0.01
C LYS A 22 -19.88 9.43 1.15
N PRO A 23 -20.21 9.20 2.44
CA PRO A 23 -19.72 10.06 3.52
C PRO A 23 -18.19 10.09 3.64
N VAL A 24 -17.51 9.01 3.24
CA VAL A 24 -16.04 8.95 3.23
C VAL A 24 -15.49 9.82 2.10
N MET A 25 -16.11 9.78 0.91
CA MET A 25 -15.72 10.57 -0.25
C MET A 25 -15.96 12.08 -0.01
N GLU A 26 -17.11 12.45 0.57
CA GLU A 26 -17.39 13.83 0.99
C GLU A 26 -16.33 14.32 2.00
N GLY A 27 -15.99 13.47 2.97
CA GLY A 27 -14.93 13.74 3.93
C GLY A 27 -13.58 14.03 3.26
N LYS A 28 -13.22 13.27 2.21
CA LYS A 28 -12.01 13.56 1.42
C LYS A 28 -12.11 14.87 0.67
N GLY A 29 -13.27 15.20 0.10
CA GLY A 29 -13.50 16.51 -0.52
C GLY A 29 -13.23 17.68 0.45
N VAL A 30 -13.69 17.55 1.70
CA VAL A 30 -13.39 18.53 2.77
C VAL A 30 -11.89 18.63 3.05
N LEU A 31 -11.18 17.50 3.12
CA LEU A 31 -9.72 17.49 3.34
C LEU A 31 -8.97 18.19 2.20
N PHE A 32 -9.29 17.87 0.94
CA PHE A 32 -8.67 18.51 -0.22
C PHE A 32 -8.92 20.02 -0.23
N LYS A 33 -10.15 20.46 0.06
CA LYS A 33 -10.44 21.89 0.13
C LYS A 33 -9.69 22.58 1.27
N LYS A 34 -9.66 21.95 2.45
CA LYS A 34 -9.06 22.54 3.65
C LYS A 34 -7.55 22.64 3.57
N PHE A 35 -6.86 21.62 3.06
CA PHE A 35 -5.40 21.53 3.09
C PHE A 35 -4.72 21.92 1.79
N ALA A 36 -5.38 21.78 0.64
CA ALA A 36 -4.80 22.09 -0.67
C ALA A 36 -5.56 23.18 -1.44
N GLY A 37 -6.70 23.66 -0.92
CA GLY A 37 -7.54 24.66 -1.61
C GLY A 37 -8.24 24.12 -2.86
N ILE A 38 -8.20 22.80 -3.10
CA ILE A 38 -8.74 22.15 -4.29
C ILE A 38 -10.25 21.96 -4.13
N ASP A 39 -11.02 22.40 -5.13
CA ASP A 39 -12.45 22.11 -5.21
C ASP A 39 -12.66 20.68 -5.71
N VAL A 40 -13.41 19.91 -4.92
CA VAL A 40 -13.65 18.49 -5.14
C VAL A 40 -15.14 18.21 -5.22
N PHE A 41 -15.50 17.35 -6.17
CA PHE A 41 -16.79 16.67 -6.18
C PHE A 41 -16.56 15.18 -6.01
N ASP A 42 -17.32 14.58 -5.11
CA ASP A 42 -17.39 13.15 -4.89
C ASP A 42 -18.34 12.51 -5.91
N ILE A 43 -17.90 11.40 -6.50
CA ILE A 43 -18.57 10.69 -7.58
C ILE A 43 -18.61 9.19 -7.23
N GLU A 44 -19.73 8.76 -6.67
CA GLU A 44 -19.97 7.35 -6.36
C GLU A 44 -20.60 6.64 -7.57
N VAL A 45 -19.83 5.75 -8.20
CA VAL A 45 -20.28 4.99 -9.38
C VAL A 45 -20.73 3.60 -8.94
N ASP A 46 -22.02 3.32 -9.07
CA ASP A 46 -22.59 1.99 -8.76
C ASP A 46 -22.37 1.00 -9.91
N GLU A 47 -21.08 0.68 -10.17
CA GLU A 47 -20.66 -0.28 -11.19
C GLU A 47 -19.47 -1.11 -10.67
N LEU A 48 -19.60 -2.43 -10.81
CA LEU A 48 -18.62 -3.41 -10.33
C LEU A 48 -17.76 -3.98 -11.46
N ASP A 49 -18.21 -3.87 -12.71
CA ASP A 49 -17.43 -4.22 -13.88
C ASP A 49 -16.33 -3.16 -14.12
N PRO A 50 -15.03 -3.53 -14.08
CA PRO A 50 -13.94 -2.57 -14.22
C PRO A 50 -13.98 -1.80 -15.54
N ASP A 51 -14.31 -2.45 -16.66
CA ASP A 51 -14.31 -1.81 -17.98
C ASP A 51 -15.44 -0.77 -18.09
N LYS A 52 -16.63 -1.09 -17.58
CA LYS A 52 -17.74 -0.13 -17.51
C LYS A 52 -17.43 1.01 -16.55
N PHE A 53 -16.84 0.74 -15.39
CA PHE A 53 -16.40 1.77 -14.46
C PHE A 53 -15.39 2.73 -15.13
N ILE A 54 -14.38 2.19 -15.81
CA ILE A 54 -13.40 2.98 -16.58
C ILE A 54 -14.11 3.86 -17.62
N ASN A 55 -15.08 3.31 -18.35
CA ASN A 55 -15.84 4.07 -19.35
C ASN A 55 -16.62 5.25 -18.75
N VAL A 56 -17.26 5.04 -17.59
CA VAL A 56 -17.96 6.11 -16.88
C VAL A 56 -16.99 7.21 -16.46
N VAL A 57 -15.87 6.85 -15.83
CA VAL A 57 -14.89 7.84 -15.35
C VAL A 57 -14.22 8.59 -16.51
N ALA A 58 -13.83 7.89 -17.57
CA ALA A 58 -13.23 8.51 -18.75
C ALA A 58 -14.19 9.48 -19.44
N ALA A 59 -15.49 9.20 -19.46
CA ALA A 59 -16.49 10.11 -20.02
C ALA A 59 -16.62 11.44 -19.24
N LEU A 60 -16.17 11.48 -17.98
CA LEU A 60 -16.19 12.68 -17.13
C LEU A 60 -14.94 13.57 -17.30
N GLU A 61 -13.96 13.16 -18.11
CA GLU A 61 -12.70 13.90 -18.34
C GLU A 61 -12.89 15.41 -18.63
N PRO A 62 -13.84 15.84 -19.48
CA PRO A 62 -13.98 17.27 -19.83
C PRO A 62 -14.34 18.18 -18.65
N THR A 63 -14.91 17.62 -17.58
CA THR A 63 -15.39 18.38 -16.41
C THR A 63 -14.29 18.63 -15.38
N PHE A 64 -13.32 17.72 -15.27
CA PHE A 64 -12.40 17.69 -14.14
C PHE A 64 -10.94 17.90 -14.58
N GLY A 65 -10.18 18.68 -13.82
CA GLY A 65 -8.73 18.82 -14.02
C GLY A 65 -7.88 17.66 -13.48
N GLY A 66 -8.50 16.61 -12.93
CA GLY A 66 -7.85 15.43 -12.37
C GLY A 66 -8.83 14.48 -11.70
N ILE A 67 -8.45 13.21 -11.60
CA ILE A 67 -9.21 12.12 -10.97
C ILE A 67 -8.42 11.55 -9.79
N ASN A 68 -9.08 11.46 -8.64
CA ASN A 68 -8.62 10.72 -7.46
C ASN A 68 -9.49 9.47 -7.29
N LEU A 69 -8.94 8.30 -7.62
CA LEU A 69 -9.55 7.00 -7.37
C LEU A 69 -9.41 6.62 -5.90
N GLU A 70 -10.49 6.09 -5.32
CA GLU A 70 -10.58 5.88 -3.89
C GLU A 70 -11.38 4.63 -3.52
N ASP A 71 -10.93 3.89 -2.50
CA ASP A 71 -11.69 2.78 -1.90
C ASP A 71 -12.18 1.74 -2.94
N ILE A 72 -11.34 1.44 -3.95
CA ILE A 72 -11.57 0.43 -4.97
C ILE A 72 -10.75 -0.81 -4.63
N LYS A 73 -11.39 -1.98 -4.60
CA LYS A 73 -10.72 -3.23 -4.20
C LYS A 73 -9.60 -3.64 -5.17
N ALA A 74 -8.55 -4.25 -4.60
CA ALA A 74 -7.55 -4.98 -5.38
C ALA A 74 -8.11 -6.36 -5.81
N PRO A 75 -7.67 -6.92 -6.97
CA PRO A 75 -6.65 -6.39 -7.88
C PRO A 75 -7.19 -5.41 -8.95
N GLU A 76 -8.50 -5.22 -9.03
CA GLU A 76 -9.16 -4.41 -10.09
C GLU A 76 -8.70 -2.96 -10.10
N CYS A 77 -8.41 -2.38 -8.92
CA CYS A 77 -7.93 -1.00 -8.80
C CYS A 77 -6.64 -0.71 -9.60
N PHE A 78 -5.74 -1.69 -9.74
CA PHE A 78 -4.53 -1.54 -10.54
C PHE A 78 -4.85 -1.41 -12.03
N TYR A 79 -5.72 -2.29 -12.53
CA TYR A 79 -6.16 -2.29 -13.92
C TYR A 79 -6.92 -1.00 -14.25
N ILE A 80 -7.84 -0.59 -13.37
CA ILE A 80 -8.62 0.65 -13.51
C ILE A 80 -7.70 1.86 -13.58
N GLU A 81 -6.73 1.99 -12.66
CA GLU A 81 -5.79 3.11 -12.68
C GLU A 81 -4.97 3.13 -13.98
N GLN A 82 -4.40 1.98 -14.36
CA GLN A 82 -3.58 1.88 -15.56
C GLN A 82 -4.36 2.31 -16.81
N GLN A 83 -5.55 1.76 -17.02
CA GLN A 83 -6.37 2.07 -18.20
C GLN A 83 -6.83 3.53 -18.23
N LEU A 84 -7.20 4.10 -17.08
CA LEU A 84 -7.56 5.52 -17.01
C LEU A 84 -6.36 6.43 -17.30
N ARG A 85 -5.17 6.09 -16.81
CA ARG A 85 -3.93 6.84 -17.10
C ARG A 85 -3.51 6.77 -18.57
N GLU A 86 -3.76 5.64 -19.24
CA GLU A 86 -3.47 5.47 -20.67
C GLU A 86 -4.47 6.23 -21.55
N ARG A 87 -5.73 6.33 -21.11
CA ARG A 87 -6.83 6.90 -21.91
C ARG A 87 -7.06 8.39 -21.69
N MET A 88 -6.85 8.90 -20.49
CA MET A 88 -7.20 10.27 -20.12
C MET A 88 -6.01 11.24 -20.24
N ASN A 89 -6.28 12.49 -20.61
CA ASN A 89 -5.26 13.55 -20.71
C ASN A 89 -5.09 14.36 -19.42
N ILE A 90 -5.79 13.98 -18.35
CA ILE A 90 -5.72 14.59 -17.02
C ILE A 90 -5.04 13.63 -16.04
N PRO A 91 -4.40 14.12 -14.97
CA PRO A 91 -3.78 13.25 -13.98
C PRO A 91 -4.83 12.34 -13.30
N VAL A 92 -4.52 11.05 -13.25
CA VAL A 92 -5.28 10.04 -12.51
C VAL A 92 -4.38 9.51 -11.39
N PHE A 93 -4.89 9.55 -10.17
CA PHE A 93 -4.17 9.18 -8.96
C PHE A 93 -5.04 8.27 -8.11
N HIS A 94 -4.47 7.21 -7.54
CA HIS A 94 -5.14 6.35 -6.58
C HIS A 94 -4.57 6.55 -5.18
N ASP A 95 -5.36 7.07 -4.23
CA ASP A 95 -4.84 7.49 -2.92
C ASP A 95 -4.34 6.31 -2.07
N ASP A 96 -5.11 5.20 -2.02
CA ASP A 96 -4.69 4.00 -1.28
C ASP A 96 -3.35 3.40 -1.76
N GLN A 97 -3.02 3.59 -3.04
CA GLN A 97 -1.76 3.13 -3.61
C GLN A 97 -0.66 4.15 -3.37
N HIS A 98 -0.77 5.31 -4.02
CA HIS A 98 0.32 6.28 -4.10
C HIS A 98 0.42 7.13 -2.85
N GLY A 99 -0.70 7.54 -2.26
CA GLY A 99 -0.72 8.31 -1.02
C GLY A 99 -0.01 7.55 0.09
N THR A 100 -0.37 6.28 0.28
CA THR A 100 0.31 5.39 1.24
C THR A 100 1.80 5.19 0.93
N ALA A 101 2.15 5.01 -0.34
CA ALA A 101 3.55 4.86 -0.76
C ALA A 101 4.38 6.09 -0.43
N ILE A 102 3.89 7.29 -0.76
CA ILE A 102 4.59 8.56 -0.56
C ILE A 102 4.88 8.78 0.94
N ILE A 103 3.86 8.65 1.80
CA ILE A 103 4.05 8.91 3.23
C ILE A 103 4.91 7.83 3.92
N SER A 104 4.77 6.56 3.52
CA SER A 104 5.63 5.48 4.05
C SER A 104 7.08 5.70 3.65
N THR A 105 7.31 6.08 2.40
CA THR A 105 8.63 6.37 1.87
C THR A 105 9.27 7.55 2.60
N ALA A 106 8.53 8.65 2.79
CA ALA A 106 9.02 9.80 3.55
C ALA A 106 9.39 9.41 4.99
N ALA A 107 8.57 8.60 5.66
CA ALA A 107 8.86 8.10 7.00
C ALA A 107 10.11 7.21 7.03
N ILE A 108 10.26 6.29 6.06
CA ILE A 108 11.43 5.42 5.95
C ILE A 108 12.70 6.24 5.69
N LEU A 109 12.70 7.14 4.70
CA LEU A 109 13.86 7.96 4.38
C LEU A 109 14.32 8.80 5.57
N ASN A 110 13.39 9.39 6.32
CA ASN A 110 13.73 10.14 7.52
C ASN A 110 14.19 9.24 8.66
N GLY A 111 13.55 8.08 8.86
CA GLY A 111 13.98 7.09 9.84
C GLY A 111 15.40 6.58 9.57
N LEU A 112 15.72 6.28 8.31
CA LEU A 112 17.05 5.83 7.88
C LEU A 112 18.12 6.89 8.13
N ARG A 113 17.81 8.18 7.94
CA ARG A 113 18.71 9.29 8.31
C ARG A 113 18.98 9.34 9.81
N VAL A 114 17.97 9.07 10.65
CA VAL A 114 18.12 9.07 12.11
C VAL A 114 18.95 7.89 12.60
N VAL A 115 18.81 6.71 11.99
CA VAL A 115 19.57 5.50 12.37
C VAL A 115 20.88 5.34 11.59
N GLU A 116 21.23 6.33 10.76
CA GLU A 116 22.46 6.41 9.95
C GLU A 116 22.66 5.19 9.03
N LYS A 117 21.61 4.79 8.30
CA LYS A 117 21.64 3.70 7.33
C LYS A 117 21.32 4.20 5.92
N ASN A 118 21.93 3.60 4.90
CA ASN A 118 21.62 3.92 3.50
C ASN A 118 20.48 3.05 2.98
N LEU A 119 19.62 3.63 2.13
CA LEU A 119 18.49 2.91 1.53
C LEU A 119 18.91 1.69 0.68
N SER A 120 20.07 1.75 0.05
CA SER A 120 20.60 0.65 -0.78
C SER A 120 21.03 -0.57 0.02
N ASP A 121 21.38 -0.38 1.29
CA ASP A 121 22.08 -1.39 2.10
C ASP A 121 21.13 -2.10 3.08
N VAL A 122 19.90 -1.59 3.22
CA VAL A 122 18.94 -2.08 4.21
C VAL A 122 18.08 -3.21 3.69
N ARG A 123 17.72 -4.11 4.61
CA ARG A 123 16.81 -5.21 4.38
C ARG A 123 15.40 -4.87 4.84
N MET A 124 14.41 -5.08 3.97
CA MET A 124 13.00 -4.87 4.29
C MET A 124 12.21 -6.18 4.26
N VAL A 125 11.37 -6.34 5.27
CA VAL A 125 10.35 -7.39 5.33
C VAL A 125 8.99 -6.73 5.31
N VAL A 126 8.13 -7.20 4.40
CA VAL A 126 6.79 -6.65 4.19
C VAL A 126 5.76 -7.70 4.57
N SER A 127 4.77 -7.31 5.37
CA SER A 127 3.60 -8.12 5.67
C SER A 127 2.39 -7.56 4.95
N GLY A 128 1.85 -8.31 3.99
CA GLY A 128 0.80 -7.91 3.08
C GLY A 128 1.32 -7.66 1.66
N ALA A 129 0.57 -8.15 0.68
CA ALA A 129 0.89 -8.02 -0.75
C ALA A 129 -0.28 -7.39 -1.54
N GLY A 130 -0.95 -6.41 -0.90
CA GLY A 130 -2.01 -5.62 -1.51
C GLY A 130 -1.48 -4.35 -2.18
N ALA A 131 -2.40 -3.52 -2.70
CA ALA A 131 -2.07 -2.35 -3.51
C ALA A 131 -1.14 -1.35 -2.81
N ALA A 132 -1.45 -1.00 -1.56
CA ALA A 132 -0.60 -0.15 -0.74
C ALA A 132 0.83 -0.69 -0.56
N ALA A 133 0.98 -1.99 -0.28
CA ALA A 133 2.28 -2.61 -0.04
C ALA A 133 3.15 -2.60 -1.31
N ILE A 134 2.55 -3.01 -2.43
CA ILE A 134 3.22 -3.04 -3.74
C ILE A 134 3.65 -1.63 -4.15
N ALA A 135 2.77 -0.63 -3.99
CA ALA A 135 3.10 0.76 -4.30
C ALA A 135 4.24 1.30 -3.43
N CYS A 136 4.24 1.03 -2.12
CA CYS A 136 5.34 1.38 -1.22
C CYS A 136 6.68 0.78 -1.70
N MET A 137 6.70 -0.52 -2.01
CA MET A 137 7.91 -1.20 -2.46
C MET A 137 8.39 -0.67 -3.81
N ASN A 138 7.49 -0.44 -4.77
CA ASN A 138 7.84 0.10 -6.08
C ASN A 138 8.50 1.48 -5.95
N LEU A 139 7.94 2.36 -5.12
CA LEU A 139 8.48 3.70 -4.90
C LEU A 139 9.85 3.65 -4.21
N LEU A 140 10.02 2.81 -3.19
CA LEU A 140 11.32 2.65 -2.52
C LEU A 140 12.40 2.10 -3.46
N VAL A 141 12.04 1.12 -4.29
CA VAL A 141 12.96 0.57 -5.32
C VAL A 141 13.34 1.65 -6.33
N ALA A 142 12.38 2.46 -6.79
CA ALA A 142 12.65 3.58 -7.69
C ALA A 142 13.59 4.64 -7.08
N LEU A 143 13.60 4.78 -5.74
CA LEU A 143 14.49 5.68 -5.02
C LEU A 143 15.85 5.05 -4.63
N GLY A 144 16.10 3.79 -4.99
CA GLY A 144 17.40 3.14 -4.82
C GLY A 144 17.44 1.99 -3.81
N MET A 145 16.29 1.58 -3.26
CA MET A 145 16.22 0.33 -2.48
C MET A 145 16.50 -0.88 -3.39
N GLN A 146 17.35 -1.78 -2.93
CA GLN A 146 17.68 -2.98 -3.70
C GLN A 146 16.53 -3.99 -3.63
N LYS A 147 15.98 -4.36 -4.79
CA LYS A 147 14.84 -5.28 -4.88
C LYS A 147 15.11 -6.64 -4.22
N HIS A 148 16.34 -7.14 -4.31
CA HIS A 148 16.75 -8.41 -3.69
C HIS A 148 16.84 -8.35 -2.16
N ASN A 149 16.80 -7.15 -1.56
CA ASN A 149 16.77 -6.94 -0.11
C ASN A 149 15.33 -6.90 0.45
N ILE A 150 14.31 -7.10 -0.40
CA ILE A 150 12.90 -7.06 -0.01
C ILE A 150 12.35 -8.48 0.02
N VAL A 151 11.74 -8.86 1.15
CA VAL A 151 11.01 -10.12 1.29
C VAL A 151 9.56 -9.82 1.67
N VAL A 152 8.61 -10.41 0.94
CA VAL A 152 7.17 -10.16 1.13
C VAL A 152 6.49 -11.42 1.64
N CYS A 153 5.66 -11.26 2.68
CA CYS A 153 4.77 -12.29 3.19
C CYS A 153 3.32 -11.88 2.95
N ASP A 154 2.50 -12.76 2.38
CA ASP A 154 1.05 -12.59 2.33
C ASP A 154 0.34 -13.55 3.30
N SER A 155 -0.97 -13.71 3.16
CA SER A 155 -1.77 -14.58 4.03
C SER A 155 -1.36 -16.06 3.97
N LYS A 156 -0.60 -16.48 2.96
CA LYS A 156 -0.07 -17.85 2.82
C LYS A 156 1.41 -17.96 3.24
N GLY A 157 2.03 -16.89 3.70
CA GLY A 157 3.45 -16.84 4.07
C GLY A 157 4.32 -16.16 3.02
N VAL A 158 5.62 -16.49 3.00
CA VAL A 158 6.62 -15.91 2.11
C VAL A 158 6.23 -16.09 0.64
N ILE A 159 6.42 -15.04 -0.17
CA ILE A 159 6.21 -15.07 -1.62
C ILE A 159 7.53 -15.47 -2.27
N TYR A 160 7.57 -16.66 -2.87
CA TYR A 160 8.72 -17.21 -3.58
C TYR A 160 8.32 -17.71 -4.97
N LYS A 161 9.30 -17.89 -5.86
CA LYS A 161 9.10 -18.38 -7.22
C LYS A 161 8.44 -19.76 -7.22
N ASP A 162 7.53 -20.01 -8.17
CA ASP A 162 6.81 -21.28 -8.32
C ASP A 162 5.91 -21.69 -7.12
N ARG A 163 5.71 -20.82 -6.13
CA ARG A 163 4.80 -21.06 -4.99
C ARG A 163 3.37 -21.36 -5.43
N GLU A 164 2.86 -20.65 -6.43
CA GLU A 164 1.52 -20.87 -6.98
C GLU A 164 1.49 -20.63 -8.50
N PRO A 165 0.72 -21.44 -9.26
CA PRO A 165 0.79 -21.44 -10.73
C PRO A 165 0.25 -20.17 -11.39
N ASN A 166 -0.63 -19.42 -10.72
CA ASN A 166 -1.26 -18.21 -11.24
C ASN A 166 -1.09 -17.02 -10.27
N MET A 167 0.15 -16.78 -9.83
CA MET A 167 0.43 -15.63 -8.99
C MET A 167 0.21 -14.33 -9.79
N VAL A 168 -0.51 -13.38 -9.19
CA VAL A 168 -0.72 -12.04 -9.79
C VAL A 168 0.64 -11.41 -10.12
N GLU A 169 0.79 -10.87 -11.32
CA GLU A 169 2.06 -10.34 -11.85
C GLU A 169 2.75 -9.36 -10.88
N THR A 170 1.99 -8.45 -10.27
CA THR A 170 2.50 -7.49 -9.28
C THR A 170 3.13 -8.17 -8.06
N LYS A 171 2.57 -9.28 -7.60
CA LYS A 171 3.15 -10.10 -6.53
C LYS A 171 4.35 -10.90 -7.01
N ALA A 172 4.24 -11.51 -8.19
CA ALA A 172 5.30 -12.31 -8.79
C ALA A 172 6.57 -11.49 -9.01
N ALA A 173 6.43 -10.19 -9.28
CA ALA A 173 7.56 -9.27 -9.37
C ALA A 173 8.42 -9.26 -8.10
N TYR A 174 7.86 -9.51 -6.91
CA TYR A 174 8.58 -9.53 -5.63
C TYR A 174 8.82 -10.94 -5.08
N ALA A 175 8.59 -11.97 -5.88
CA ALA A 175 8.88 -13.34 -5.49
C ALA A 175 10.40 -13.58 -5.36
N VAL A 176 10.82 -14.06 -4.18
CA VAL A 176 12.21 -14.44 -3.92
C VAL A 176 12.52 -15.85 -4.44
N GLU A 177 13.80 -16.21 -4.55
CA GLU A 177 14.20 -17.60 -4.76
C GLU A 177 13.74 -18.48 -3.59
N ASP A 178 13.37 -19.73 -3.87
CA ASP A 178 13.00 -20.66 -2.80
C ASP A 178 14.22 -21.10 -2.00
N ASP A 179 14.32 -20.60 -0.77
CA ASP A 179 15.36 -20.95 0.20
C ASP A 179 14.82 -21.78 1.39
N GLY A 180 13.61 -22.32 1.26
CA GLY A 180 12.94 -23.10 2.30
C GLY A 180 12.23 -22.29 3.38
N LYS A 181 12.36 -20.96 3.42
CA LYS A 181 11.64 -20.10 4.38
C LYS A 181 10.17 -19.97 4.00
N ARG A 182 9.27 -20.02 4.98
CA ARG A 182 7.82 -20.04 4.73
C ARG A 182 7.06 -19.01 5.54
N THR A 183 7.56 -18.64 6.70
CA THR A 183 6.86 -17.77 7.65
C THR A 183 7.52 -16.41 7.77
N LEU A 184 6.80 -15.45 8.36
CA LEU A 184 7.36 -14.14 8.71
C LEU A 184 8.52 -14.27 9.70
N ASP A 185 8.45 -15.21 10.66
CA ASP A 185 9.50 -15.42 11.65
C ASP A 185 10.81 -15.90 11.01
N ASP A 186 10.72 -16.73 9.96
CA ASP A 186 11.88 -17.25 9.22
C ASP A 186 12.67 -16.14 8.50
N VAL A 187 11.99 -15.04 8.16
CA VAL A 187 12.55 -13.97 7.33
C VAL A 187 12.76 -12.68 8.10
N ILE A 188 12.31 -12.52 9.34
CA ILE A 188 12.43 -11.23 10.05
C ILE A 188 13.85 -10.96 10.60
N ASP A 189 14.64 -12.01 10.76
CA ASP A 189 15.99 -11.93 11.35
C ASP A 189 16.90 -10.97 10.55
N GLY A 190 17.51 -10.02 11.25
CA GLY A 190 18.36 -8.98 10.67
C GLY A 190 17.63 -8.00 9.73
N ALA A 191 16.30 -7.93 9.73
CA ALA A 191 15.58 -6.92 8.95
C ALA A 191 15.78 -5.51 9.55
N ASP A 192 16.09 -4.52 8.70
CA ASP A 192 16.19 -3.12 9.11
C ASP A 192 14.85 -2.42 9.10
N ILE A 193 13.95 -2.84 8.20
CA ILE A 193 12.64 -2.24 8.02
C ILE A 193 11.57 -3.34 8.03
N PHE A 194 10.53 -3.15 8.83
CA PHE A 194 9.28 -3.89 8.74
C PHE A 194 8.15 -2.98 8.24
N LEU A 195 7.52 -3.35 7.13
CA LEU A 195 6.35 -2.67 6.58
C LEU A 195 5.10 -3.55 6.74
N GLY A 196 4.24 -3.18 7.68
CA GLY A 196 2.96 -3.84 7.96
C GLY A 196 1.80 -3.20 7.21
N CYS A 197 1.35 -3.88 6.15
CA CYS A 197 0.18 -3.56 5.34
C CYS A 197 -0.89 -4.68 5.41
N SER A 198 -0.79 -5.56 6.41
CA SER A 198 -1.70 -6.68 6.66
C SER A 198 -2.58 -6.45 7.90
N GLY A 199 -3.39 -7.45 8.25
CA GLY A 199 -4.24 -7.45 9.44
C GLY A 199 -3.49 -7.30 10.78
N PRO A 200 -4.25 -7.22 11.89
CA PRO A 200 -3.72 -6.93 13.22
C PRO A 200 -2.78 -8.03 13.76
N LYS A 201 -1.85 -7.64 14.65
CA LYS A 201 -0.98 -8.49 15.49
C LYS A 201 -0.04 -9.45 14.74
N VAL A 202 0.40 -9.07 13.55
CA VAL A 202 1.29 -9.93 12.74
C VAL A 202 2.74 -9.91 13.24
N LEU A 203 3.22 -8.77 13.75
CA LEU A 203 4.58 -8.65 14.30
C LEU A 203 4.57 -8.85 15.83
N THR A 204 5.32 -9.84 16.31
CA THR A 204 5.44 -10.16 17.75
C THR A 204 6.69 -9.52 18.37
N GLN A 205 6.73 -9.38 19.71
CA GLN A 205 7.92 -8.86 20.41
C GLN A 205 9.17 -9.73 20.18
N GLU A 206 9.02 -11.05 20.11
CA GLU A 206 10.15 -11.95 19.84
C GLU A 206 10.72 -11.76 18.43
N MET A 207 9.87 -11.45 17.45
CA MET A 207 10.31 -11.10 16.09
C MET A 207 11.08 -9.77 16.08
N VAL A 208 10.60 -8.76 16.82
CA VAL A 208 11.27 -7.45 16.90
C VAL A 208 12.68 -7.59 17.48
N LYS A 209 12.88 -8.47 18.46
CA LYS A 209 14.22 -8.73 19.05
C LYS A 209 15.21 -9.36 18.08
N LYS A 210 14.75 -10.04 17.03
CA LYS A 210 15.59 -10.63 15.96
C LYS A 210 15.93 -9.61 14.87
N MET A 211 15.26 -8.46 14.81
CA MET A 211 15.53 -7.45 13.79
C MET A 211 16.91 -6.81 13.97
N ALA A 212 17.39 -6.12 12.93
CA ALA A 212 18.65 -5.39 12.98
C ALA A 212 18.63 -4.27 14.03
N ARG A 213 19.82 -3.78 14.42
CA ARG A 213 19.98 -2.66 15.36
C ARG A 213 19.17 -1.44 14.90
N ALA A 214 18.39 -0.84 15.80
CA ALA A 214 17.53 0.31 15.50
C ALA A 214 16.64 0.07 14.26
N PRO A 215 15.71 -0.91 14.34
CA PRO A 215 14.84 -1.24 13.22
C PRO A 215 13.74 -0.18 13.06
N LEU A 216 13.30 0.03 11.83
CA LEU A 216 12.14 0.87 11.50
C LEU A 216 10.90 -0.03 11.36
N ILE A 217 9.87 0.21 12.17
CA ILE A 217 8.63 -0.58 12.16
C ILE A 217 7.47 0.33 11.78
N LEU A 218 6.88 0.09 10.60
CA LEU A 218 5.71 0.81 10.11
C LEU A 218 4.49 -0.12 10.10
N ALA A 219 3.70 -0.13 11.17
CA ALA A 219 2.48 -0.94 11.27
C ALA A 219 1.23 -0.06 11.02
N ARG A 220 0.62 -0.17 9.84
CA ARG A 220 -0.32 0.85 9.32
C ARG A 220 -1.81 0.59 9.54
N GLN A 221 -2.22 -0.59 10.02
CA GLN A 221 -3.61 -0.84 10.42
C GLN A 221 -3.78 -0.72 11.95
N PRO A 222 -4.93 -0.24 12.46
CA PRO A 222 -5.25 -0.26 13.88
C PRO A 222 -5.09 -1.68 14.45
N GLY A 223 -4.10 -1.88 15.32
CA GLY A 223 -3.77 -3.19 15.91
C GLY A 223 -2.74 -4.04 15.16
N ALA A 224 -2.18 -3.60 14.02
CA ALA A 224 -1.14 -4.32 13.23
C ALA A 224 0.23 -4.40 13.92
N GLY A 225 0.49 -3.54 14.89
CA GLY A 225 1.64 -3.60 15.76
C GLY A 225 1.24 -3.04 17.10
N ASN A 226 1.54 -3.75 18.17
CA ASN A 226 1.50 -3.14 19.48
C ASN A 226 2.61 -2.09 19.47
N SER A 227 2.30 -0.79 19.49
CA SER A 227 3.33 0.24 19.64
C SER A 227 4.20 0.00 20.89
N ALA A 228 3.63 -0.70 21.89
CA ALA A 228 4.35 -1.24 23.04
C ALA A 228 5.40 -2.32 22.68
N ALA A 229 5.20 -3.15 21.65
CA ALA A 229 6.19 -4.15 21.23
C ALA A 229 7.46 -3.53 20.65
N ALA A 230 7.35 -2.38 19.97
CA ALA A 230 8.51 -1.63 19.48
C ALA A 230 9.18 -0.80 20.58
N GLY A 231 8.39 -0.25 21.53
CA GLY A 231 8.90 0.58 22.63
C GLY A 231 9.62 -0.19 23.74
N GLU A 232 9.18 -1.42 24.06
CA GLU A 232 9.78 -2.26 25.12
C GLU A 232 11.02 -3.04 24.66
N ALA A 233 11.24 -3.14 23.34
CA ALA A 233 12.40 -3.83 22.75
C ALA A 233 13.60 -2.89 22.48
N GLY A 234 13.58 -1.67 23.03
CA GLY A 234 14.67 -0.69 22.92
C GLY A 234 16.03 -1.25 23.38
N PRO A 235 17.13 -0.72 22.84
CA PRO A 235 18.43 -1.39 22.83
C PRO A 235 19.01 -1.59 24.23
N ARG A 236 19.64 -2.74 24.45
CA ARG A 236 20.83 -2.82 25.30
C ARG A 236 22.02 -2.22 24.55
#